data_AF-D7D801-F1
#
_entry.id   AF-D7D801-F1
#
_cell.length_a   1.000
_cell.length_b   1.000
_cell.length_c   1.000
_cell.angle_alpha   90.00
_cell.angle_beta   90.00
_cell.angle_gamma   90.00
#
_symmetry.space_group_name_H-M   'P 1'
#
loop_
_entity.id
_entity.type
_entity.pdbx_description
1 polymer ?
#
loop_
_entity_poly.entity_id
_entity_poly.type
_entity_poly.pdbx_seq_one_letter_code
_entity_poly.pdbx_strand_id
1 'polypeptide(L)'
;MIARIGRKIIIIQEAPTHWDVRYALEDVNHILLTRKYKPTYFFEGTPAMGQGGFSVIVKLDREMKDEERRMLRRLLSNRGIKVIMED
;
A
#
# COMPACT_ATOMS: atom_id res chain seq x y z
N MET A 1 7.75 -7.28 -4.32
CA MET A 1 6.80 -6.35 -3.67
C MET A 1 5.56 -6.17 -4.53
N ILE A 2 4.41 -6.39 -3.91
CA ILE A 2 3.09 -6.33 -4.54
C ILE A 2 2.23 -5.38 -3.72
N ALA A 3 1.48 -4.49 -4.38
CA ALA A 3 0.48 -3.64 -3.75
C ALA A 3 -0.92 -4.05 -4.23
N ARG A 4 -1.81 -4.41 -3.31
CA ARG A 4 -3.23 -4.65 -3.56
C ARG A 4 -4.02 -3.43 -3.13
N ILE A 5 -4.84 -2.89 -4.02
CA ILE A 5 -5.63 -1.69 -3.76
C ILE A 5 -7.11 -2.05 -3.86
N GLY A 6 -7.77 -2.18 -2.71
CA GLY A 6 -9.22 -2.30 -2.59
C GLY A 6 -9.89 -0.94 -2.40
N ARG A 7 -11.20 -0.93 -2.14
CA ARG A 7 -11.95 0.32 -1.88
C ARG A 7 -11.62 0.95 -0.53
N LYS A 8 -11.48 0.15 0.52
CA LYS A 8 -11.27 0.63 1.91
C LYS A 8 -9.94 0.15 2.52
N ILE A 9 -9.15 -0.57 1.73
CA ILE A 9 -7.94 -1.24 2.19
C ILE A 9 -6.86 -1.16 1.12
N ILE A 10 -5.62 -0.98 1.54
CA ILE A 10 -4.42 -1.10 0.71
C ILE A 10 -3.51 -2.09 1.41
N ILE A 11 -2.96 -3.05 0.67
CA ILE A 11 -2.05 -4.05 1.23
C ILE A 11 -0.75 -4.00 0.43
N ILE A 12 0.37 -3.81 1.11
CA ILE A 12 1.71 -3.93 0.50
C ILE A 12 2.33 -5.20 1.08
N GLN A 13 2.77 -6.10 0.20
CA GLN A 13 3.28 -7.43 0.55
C GLN A 13 4.61 -7.69 -0.16
N GLU A 14 5.37 -8.67 0.33
CA GLU A 14 6.63 -9.09 -0.32
C GLU A 14 7.63 -7.94 -0.44
N ALA A 15 7.66 -7.06 0.56
CA ALA A 15 8.68 -6.03 0.67
C ALA A 15 9.96 -6.67 1.22
N PRO A 16 11.10 -6.61 0.50
CA PRO A 16 12.34 -7.24 0.94
C PRO A 16 12.87 -6.69 2.26
N THR A 17 12.72 -5.38 2.48
CA THR A 17 13.16 -4.69 3.69
C THR A 17 12.07 -3.78 4.24
N HIS A 18 12.21 -3.37 5.50
CA HIS A 18 11.34 -2.36 6.10
C HIS A 18 11.47 -0.98 5.42
N TRP A 19 12.62 -0.70 4.78
CA TRP A 19 12.82 0.51 3.99
C TRP A 19 11.92 0.52 2.75
N ASP A 20 11.77 -0.61 2.06
CA ASP A 20 10.87 -0.72 0.90
C ASP A 20 9.43 -0.42 1.28
N VAL A 21 8.97 -0.94 2.45
CA VAL A 21 7.64 -0.64 2.99
C VAL A 21 7.51 0.85 3.27
N ARG A 22 8.48 1.45 3.98
CA ARG A 22 8.47 2.87 4.31
C ARG A 22 8.38 3.73 3.06
N TYR A 23 9.21 3.47 2.05
CA TYR A 23 9.21 4.23 0.81
C TYR A 23 7.88 4.14 0.07
N ALA A 24 7.27 2.95 0.00
CA ALA A 24 5.96 2.79 -0.61
C ALA A 24 4.87 3.52 0.17
N LEU A 25 4.94 3.49 1.51
CA LEU A 25 3.99 4.19 2.37
C LEU A 25 4.12 5.72 2.31
N GLU A 26 5.32 6.29 2.16
CA GLU A 26 5.50 7.74 2.09
C GLU A 26 4.65 8.36 0.97
N ASP A 27 4.65 7.76 -0.21
CA ASP A 27 3.85 8.24 -1.33
C ASP A 27 2.35 7.99 -1.15
N VAL A 28 1.99 6.80 -0.67
CA VAL A 28 0.58 6.45 -0.40
C VAL A 28 0.00 7.42 0.62
N ASN A 29 0.76 7.69 1.69
CA ASN A 29 0.37 8.59 2.76
C ASN A 29 0.19 10.02 2.26
N HIS A 30 1.08 10.50 1.38
CA HIS A 30 0.90 11.82 0.77
C HIS A 30 -0.48 11.93 0.11
N ILE A 31 -0.88 10.97 -0.73
CA ILE A 31 -2.20 10.99 -1.39
C ILE A 31 -3.34 10.87 -0.37
N LEU A 32 -3.27 9.91 0.55
CA LEU A 32 -4.33 9.64 1.51
C LEU A 32 -4.58 10.83 2.45
N LEU A 33 -3.50 11.41 2.99
CA LEU A 33 -3.57 12.51 3.96
C LEU A 33 -4.00 13.81 3.29
N THR A 34 -3.52 14.13 2.08
CA THR A 34 -4.01 15.30 1.32
C THR A 34 -5.53 15.22 1.08
N ARG A 35 -6.07 14.01 0.94
CA ARG A 35 -7.50 13.75 0.74
C ARG A 35 -8.27 13.50 2.04
N LYS A 36 -7.63 13.76 3.20
CA LYS A 36 -8.23 13.67 4.54
C LYS A 36 -8.74 12.27 4.91
N TYR A 37 -8.14 11.21 4.36
CA TYR A 37 -8.36 9.86 4.87
C TYR A 37 -7.69 9.69 6.23
N LYS A 38 -8.22 8.78 7.05
CA LYS A 38 -7.63 8.38 8.33
C LYS A 38 -7.12 6.94 8.21
N PRO A 39 -5.88 6.75 7.74
CA PRO A 39 -5.30 5.42 7.59
C PRO A 39 -4.89 4.83 8.95
N THR A 40 -5.23 3.56 9.14
CA THR A 40 -4.74 2.72 10.24
C THR A 40 -3.82 1.65 9.68
N TYR A 41 -2.61 1.55 10.21
CA TYR A 41 -1.57 0.66 9.70
C TYR A 41 -1.40 -0.56 10.59
N PHE A 42 -1.36 -1.74 9.97
CA PHE A 42 -1.04 -3.01 10.61
C PHE A 42 0.20 -3.56 9.91
N PHE A 43 1.32 -3.63 10.63
CA PHE A 43 2.58 -4.11 10.10
C PHE A 43 2.74 -5.58 10.48
N GLU A 44 3.07 -6.41 9.48
CA GLU A 44 3.24 -7.85 9.62
C GLU A 44 4.54 -8.29 8.95
N GLY A 45 5.15 -9.35 9.47
CA GLY A 45 6.32 -10.00 8.86
C GLY A 45 7.61 -9.88 9.66
N THR A 46 8.42 -10.93 9.54
CA THR A 46 9.81 -11.03 10.00
C THR A 46 10.65 -11.28 8.75
N PRO A 47 11.81 -10.62 8.54
CA PRO A 47 12.65 -10.86 7.36
C PRO A 47 13.33 -12.23 7.48
N ALA A 48 12.59 -13.29 7.18
CA ALA A 48 13.09 -14.65 7.06
C ALA A 48 13.05 -15.06 5.59
N MET A 49 14.15 -15.62 5.08
CA MET A 49 14.21 -16.17 3.73
C MET A 49 13.08 -17.19 3.54
N GLY A 50 12.20 -16.95 2.56
CA GLY A 50 11.08 -17.83 2.20
C GLY A 50 9.69 -17.44 2.72
N GLN A 51 9.54 -16.45 3.61
CA GLN A 51 8.25 -16.07 4.21
C GLN A 51 7.56 -14.84 3.59
N GLY A 52 7.90 -14.44 2.36
CA GLY A 52 7.15 -13.39 1.66
C GLY A 52 7.37 -11.98 2.21
N GLY A 53 8.50 -11.72 2.90
CA GLY A 53 8.97 -10.38 3.25
C GLY A 53 8.11 -9.62 4.27
N PHE A 54 8.36 -8.32 4.42
CA PHE A 54 7.52 -7.42 5.20
C PHE A 54 6.20 -7.17 4.47
N SER A 55 5.14 -7.02 5.25
CA SER A 55 3.82 -6.65 4.77
C SER A 55 3.23 -5.53 5.62
N VAL A 56 2.41 -4.69 5.01
CA VAL A 56 1.60 -3.70 5.72
C VAL A 56 0.20 -3.67 5.15
N ILE A 57 -0.78 -3.67 6.05
CA ILE A 57 -2.19 -3.47 5.74
C ILE A 57 -2.56 -2.06 6.19
N VAL A 58 -3.07 -1.26 5.26
CA VAL A 58 -3.58 0.09 5.50
C VAL A 58 -5.09 0.05 5.38
N LYS A 59 -5.81 0.20 6.50
CA LYS A 59 -7.27 0.33 6.52
C LYS A 59 -7.67 1.80 6.54
N LEU A 60 -8.68 2.15 5.77
CA LEU A 60 -9.20 3.52 5.67
C LEU A 60 -10.53 3.65 6.42
N ASP A 61 -10.84 4.84 6.90
CA ASP A 61 -12.10 5.16 7.58
C ASP A 61 -13.31 5.09 6.64
N ARG A 62 -13.10 5.41 5.35
CA ARG A 62 -14.12 5.40 4.28
C ARG A 62 -13.55 4.84 2.97
N GLU A 63 -14.44 4.55 2.03
CA GLU A 63 -14.04 4.06 0.71
C GLU A 63 -13.37 5.14 -0.15
N MET A 64 -12.37 4.72 -0.91
CA MET A 64 -11.71 5.49 -1.96
C MET A 64 -12.58 5.54 -3.22
N LYS A 65 -12.58 6.70 -3.87
CA LYS A 65 -13.16 6.87 -5.19
C LYS A 65 -12.28 6.20 -6.25
N ASP A 66 -12.87 5.83 -7.38
CA ASP A 66 -12.14 5.18 -8.48
C ASP A 66 -10.99 6.02 -9.03
N GLU A 67 -11.12 7.34 -9.03
CA GLU A 67 -10.04 8.26 -9.40
C GLU A 67 -8.84 8.16 -8.47
N GLU A 68 -9.09 8.01 -7.17
CA GLU A 68 -8.07 7.92 -6.13
C GLU A 68 -7.34 6.58 -6.22
N ARG A 69 -8.09 5.49 -6.39
CA ARG A 69 -7.51 4.16 -6.64
C ARG A 69 -6.66 4.14 -7.90
N ARG A 70 -7.11 4.78 -8.99
CA ARG A 70 -6.34 4.92 -10.24
C ARG A 70 -5.07 5.75 -10.05
N MET A 71 -5.13 6.82 -9.25
CA MET A 71 -3.96 7.65 -8.94
C MET A 71 -2.92 6.85 -8.15
N LEU A 72 -3.34 6.14 -7.09
CA LEU A 72 -2.46 5.27 -6.31
C LEU A 72 -1.83 4.17 -7.17
N ARG A 73 -2.62 3.52 -8.05
CA ARG A 73 -2.10 2.52 -8.99
C ARG A 73 -1.00 3.09 -9.86
N ARG A 74 -1.20 4.25 -10.48
CA ARG A 74 -0.20 4.88 -11.35
C ARG A 74 1.07 5.21 -10.56
N LEU A 75 0.92 5.82 -9.39
CA LEU A 75 2.04 6.19 -8.54
C LEU A 75 2.90 4.98 -8.14
N LEU A 76 2.27 3.89 -7.66
CA LEU A 76 3.00 2.70 -7.23
C LEU A 76 3.60 1.94 -8.41
N SER A 77 2.88 1.88 -9.54
CA SER A 77 3.39 1.23 -10.77
C SER A 77 4.61 1.95 -11.33
N ASN A 78 4.65 3.29 -11.28
CA ASN A 78 5.80 4.09 -11.72
C ASN A 78 7.05 3.82 -10.88
N ARG A 79 6.89 3.34 -9.65
CA ARG A 79 8.00 2.88 -8.79
C ARG A 79 8.42 1.43 -9.05
N GLY A 80 7.86 0.78 -10.06
CA GLY A 80 8.11 -0.64 -10.36
C GLY A 80 7.41 -1.61 -9.41
N ILE A 81 6.46 -1.14 -8.60
CA ILE A 81 5.68 -2.00 -7.70
C ILE A 81 4.55 -2.63 -8.51
N LYS A 82 4.41 -3.96 -8.43
CA LYS A 82 3.29 -4.66 -9.07
C LYS A 82 2.00 -4.31 -8.34
N VAL A 83 1.06 -3.65 -9.04
CA VAL A 83 -0.24 -3.27 -8.46
C VAL A 83 -1.35 -4.20 -8.93
N ILE A 84 -2.14 -4.71 -7.99
CA ILE A 84 -3.37 -5.47 -8.20
C ILE A 84 -4.54 -4.63 -7.69
N MET A 85 -5.55 -4.42 -8.51
CA MET A 85 -6.78 -3.75 -8.09
C MET A 85 -7.76 -4.81 -7.60
N GLU A 86 -8.33 -4.61 -6.41
CA GLU A 86 -9.38 -5.47 -5.85
C GLU A 86 -10.70 -4.67 -5.85
N ASP A 87 -11.79 -5.35 -6.22
CA ASP A 87 -13.11 -4.73 -6.43
C ASP A 87 -13.88 -4.45 -5.13
#